data_AF-A0A850H8N3-F1
#
_entry.id   AF-A0A850H8N3-F1
#
_cell.length_a   1.000
_cell.length_b   1.000
_cell.length_c   1.000
_cell.angle_alpha   90.00
_cell.angle_beta   90.00
_cell.angle_gamma   90.00
#
_symmetry.space_group_name_H-M   'P 1'
#
loop_
_entity.id
_entity.type
_entity.pdbx_description
1 polymer ?
#
loop_
_entity_poly.entity_id
_entity_poly.type
_entity_poly.pdbx_seq_one_letter_code
_entity_poly.pdbx_strand_id
1 'polypeptide(L)'
;MSGTLVLGELAHWLGMVNLDAVELDAPSAAVSFLYLGYLVVFIGSMIRVGMWIHRAHKRLEDAGFALEFTPGWAVGWYFVPLANFIMPFRAMKELWTVSHGEHDGIKGDDSALLARWWGAWLFGYIAPTVADPMLTSDSNGMVQAGFALNAIGLVVTAVSAVLLIRIIRTITSAHENGAMNAQVFE
;
A
#
# COMPACT_ATOMS: atom_id res chain seq x y z
N MET A 1 -32.44 -5.35 -5.59
CA MET A 1 -32.09 -5.82 -4.24
C MET A 1 -30.71 -6.45 -4.33
N SER A 2 -29.74 -5.79 -3.68
CA SER A 2 -28.29 -5.96 -3.85
C SER A 2 -27.77 -7.22 -3.17
N GLY A 3 -26.95 -8.01 -3.88
CA GLY A 3 -26.40 -9.31 -3.44
C GLY A 3 -25.53 -9.28 -2.16
N THR A 4 -25.29 -8.11 -1.57
CA THR A 4 -24.66 -7.95 -0.26
C THR A 4 -25.54 -8.47 0.89
N LEU A 5 -26.87 -8.45 0.74
CA LEU A 5 -27.80 -9.02 1.73
C LEU A 5 -27.72 -10.55 1.81
N VAL A 6 -27.50 -11.22 0.68
CA VAL A 6 -27.51 -12.69 0.60
C VAL A 6 -26.30 -13.31 1.29
N LEU A 7 -25.13 -12.68 1.20
CA LEU A 7 -23.92 -13.16 1.88
C LEU A 7 -24.00 -12.99 3.41
N GLY A 8 -24.59 -11.89 3.89
CA GLY A 8 -24.81 -11.67 5.32
C GLY A 8 -25.81 -12.65 5.93
N GLU A 9 -26.92 -12.92 5.22
CA GLU A 9 -27.94 -13.88 5.66
C GLU A 9 -27.43 -15.33 5.66
N LEU A 10 -26.62 -15.73 4.66
CA LEU A 10 -26.02 -17.06 4.61
C LEU A 10 -24.99 -17.29 5.72
N ALA A 11 -24.17 -16.30 6.06
CA ALA A 11 -23.22 -16.38 7.16
C ALA A 11 -23.91 -16.47 8.53
N HIS A 12 -25.09 -15.85 8.68
CA HIS A 12 -25.93 -15.97 9.87
C HIS A 12 -26.53 -17.37 10.00
N TRP A 13 -27.10 -17.92 8.92
CA TRP A 13 -27.72 -19.26 8.95
C TRP A 13 -26.71 -20.39 9.21
N LEU A 14 -25.44 -20.19 8.84
CA LEU A 14 -24.32 -21.11 9.13
C LEU A 14 -23.75 -20.95 10.55
N GLY A 15 -24.27 -20.02 11.36
CA GLY A 15 -23.76 -19.74 12.71
C GLY A 15 -22.37 -19.13 12.74
N MET A 16 -21.86 -18.66 11.60
CA MET A 16 -20.54 -18.02 11.49
C MET A 16 -20.56 -16.56 11.97
N VAL A 17 -21.72 -15.91 11.89
CA VAL A 17 -21.94 -14.52 12.32
C VAL A 17 -23.29 -14.42 13.02
N ASN A 18 -23.30 -14.15 14.32
CA ASN A 18 -24.54 -13.86 15.04
C ASN A 18 -24.79 -12.34 15.03
N LEU A 19 -25.62 -11.88 14.11
CA LEU A 19 -25.96 -10.45 13.98
C LEU A 19 -26.81 -9.95 15.15
N ASP A 20 -27.53 -10.84 15.83
CA ASP A 20 -28.40 -10.52 16.96
C ASP A 20 -27.63 -10.39 18.29
N ALA A 21 -26.37 -10.85 18.33
CA ALA A 21 -25.48 -10.71 19.49
C ALA A 21 -24.67 -9.40 19.48
N VAL A 22 -24.69 -8.65 18.38
CA VAL A 22 -23.98 -7.37 18.27
C VAL A 22 -24.91 -6.25 18.73
N GLU A 23 -24.97 -6.01 20.03
CA GLU A 23 -25.52 -4.75 20.56
C GLU A 23 -24.55 -3.61 20.19
N LEU A 24 -24.90 -2.84 19.16
CA LEU A 24 -24.16 -1.63 18.79
C LEU A 24 -24.44 -0.53 19.81
N ASP A 25 -23.68 -0.52 20.89
CA ASP A 25 -23.61 0.66 21.75
C ASP A 25 -22.97 1.85 21.00
N ALA A 26 -23.23 3.08 21.46
CA ALA A 26 -22.73 4.28 20.77
C ALA A 26 -21.20 4.27 20.54
N PRO A 27 -20.36 3.82 21.50
CA PRO A 27 -18.91 3.66 21.29
C PRO A 27 -18.54 2.65 20.19
N SER A 28 -19.10 1.44 20.19
CA SER A 28 -18.78 0.41 19.18
C SER A 28 -19.25 0.82 17.79
N ALA A 29 -20.41 1.48 17.69
CA ALA A 29 -20.90 2.07 16.45
C ALA A 29 -19.93 3.13 15.91
N ALA A 30 -19.48 4.07 16.75
CA ALA A 30 -18.53 5.11 16.35
C ALA A 30 -17.21 4.53 15.83
N VAL A 31 -16.66 3.54 16.53
CA VAL A 31 -15.42 2.84 16.12
C VAL A 31 -15.63 2.13 14.77
N SER A 32 -16.76 1.46 14.58
CA SER A 32 -17.08 0.77 13.32
C SER A 32 -17.17 1.75 12.14
N PHE A 33 -17.79 2.91 12.32
CA PHE A 33 -17.83 3.95 11.28
C PHE A 33 -16.44 4.53 10.97
N LEU A 34 -15.58 4.68 11.98
CA LEU A 34 -14.19 5.11 11.76
C LEU A 34 -13.42 4.08 10.90
N TYR A 35 -13.58 2.78 11.17
CA TYR A 35 -12.96 1.73 10.36
C TYR A 35 -13.51 1.69 8.92
N LEU A 36 -14.81 1.88 8.74
CA LEU A 36 -15.41 1.98 7.40
C LEU A 36 -14.89 3.19 6.62
N GLY A 37 -14.82 4.35 7.28
CA GLY A 37 -14.23 5.56 6.67
C GLY A 37 -12.77 5.36 6.30
N TYR A 38 -11.99 4.75 7.20
CA TYR A 38 -10.61 4.36 6.93
C TYR A 38 -10.50 3.44 5.70
N LEU A 39 -11.34 2.41 5.61
CA LEU A 39 -11.34 1.47 4.49
C LEU A 39 -11.62 2.17 3.15
N VAL A 40 -12.61 3.07 3.11
CA VAL A 40 -12.94 3.85 1.91
C VAL A 40 -11.76 4.72 1.47
N VAL A 41 -11.15 5.44 2.40
CA VAL A 41 -9.97 6.28 2.12
C VAL A 41 -8.77 5.43 1.67
N PHE A 42 -8.57 4.27 2.30
CA PHE A 42 -7.50 3.35 1.95
C PHE A 42 -7.66 2.79 0.54
N ILE A 43 -8.86 2.26 0.20
CA ILE A 43 -9.15 1.75 -1.15
C ILE A 43 -9.01 2.86 -2.19
N GLY A 44 -9.55 4.06 -1.91
CA GLY A 44 -9.41 5.22 -2.79
C GLY A 44 -7.95 5.58 -3.03
N SER A 45 -7.12 5.55 -1.98
CA SER A 45 -5.67 5.80 -2.07
C SER A 45 -4.97 4.73 -2.90
N MET A 46 -5.28 3.45 -2.68
CA MET A 46 -4.72 2.33 -3.44
C MET A 46 -5.02 2.44 -4.94
N ILE A 47 -6.26 2.78 -5.30
CA ILE A 47 -6.67 3.00 -6.69
C ILE A 47 -5.90 4.19 -7.29
N ARG A 48 -5.81 5.30 -6.57
CA ARG A 48 -5.11 6.51 -7.03
C ARG A 48 -3.62 6.25 -7.26
N VAL A 49 -2.95 5.58 -6.33
CA VAL A 49 -1.53 5.21 -6.44
C VAL A 49 -1.33 4.20 -7.56
N GLY A 50 -2.15 3.15 -7.64
CA GLY A 50 -2.06 2.14 -8.72
C GLY A 50 -2.21 2.76 -10.11
N MET A 51 -3.20 3.63 -10.30
CA MET A 51 -3.35 4.35 -11.57
C MET A 51 -2.15 5.25 -11.89
N TRP A 52 -1.52 5.86 -10.88
CA TRP A 52 -0.31 6.65 -11.07
C TRP A 52 0.88 5.76 -11.48
N ILE A 53 1.12 4.64 -10.80
CA ILE A 53 2.18 3.68 -11.13
C ILE A 53 2.05 3.21 -12.57
N HIS A 54 0.83 2.80 -12.97
CA HIS A 54 0.55 2.38 -14.34
C HIS A 54 0.84 3.50 -15.34
N ARG A 55 0.36 4.72 -15.09
CA ARG A 55 0.60 5.85 -16.01
C ARG A 55 2.07 6.23 -16.10
N ALA A 56 2.82 6.16 -15.00
CA ALA A 56 4.23 6.50 -14.96
C ALA A 56 5.07 5.48 -15.77
N HIS A 57 4.81 4.18 -15.62
CA HIS A 57 5.46 3.15 -16.45
C HIS A 57 5.06 3.29 -17.93
N LYS A 58 3.77 3.52 -18.20
CA LYS A 58 3.28 3.66 -19.57
C LYS A 58 3.95 4.82 -20.31
N ARG A 59 4.25 5.93 -19.62
CA ARG A 59 5.01 7.05 -20.21
C ARG A 59 6.43 6.65 -20.62
N LEU A 60 7.11 5.84 -19.80
CA LEU A 60 8.44 5.33 -20.13
C LEU A 60 8.40 4.35 -21.31
N GLU A 61 7.41 3.46 -21.31
CA GLU A 61 7.17 2.52 -22.40
C GLU A 61 6.87 3.26 -23.72
N ASP A 62 5.95 4.22 -23.70
CA ASP A 62 5.57 5.03 -24.86
C ASP A 62 6.75 5.92 -25.35
N ALA A 63 7.73 6.23 -24.48
CA ALA A 63 8.96 6.94 -24.81
C ALA A 63 10.08 6.03 -25.38
N GLY A 64 9.85 4.71 -25.47
CA GLY A 64 10.78 3.76 -26.08
C GLY A 64 11.80 3.13 -25.14
N PHE A 65 11.68 3.34 -23.83
CA PHE A 65 12.56 2.67 -22.86
C PHE A 65 12.21 1.17 -22.73
N ALA A 66 13.24 0.33 -22.67
CA ALA A 66 13.07 -1.09 -22.34
C ALA A 66 12.86 -1.27 -20.83
N LEU A 67 11.69 -1.76 -20.45
CA LEU A 67 11.29 -2.01 -19.06
C LEU A 67 11.17 -3.52 -18.81
N GLU A 68 11.62 -3.98 -17.65
CA GLU A 68 11.36 -5.31 -17.08
C GLU A 68 9.88 -5.47 -16.74
N PHE A 69 9.24 -4.41 -16.22
CA PHE A 69 7.84 -4.44 -15.80
C PHE A 69 6.93 -3.72 -16.79
N THR A 70 5.96 -4.45 -17.34
CA THR A 70 4.84 -3.82 -18.06
C THR A 70 4.01 -2.94 -17.11
N PRO A 71 3.35 -1.87 -17.59
CA PRO A 71 2.55 -0.98 -16.74
C PRO A 71 1.45 -1.69 -15.94
N GLY A 72 0.85 -2.74 -16.52
CA GLY A 72 -0.15 -3.56 -15.85
C GLY A 72 0.45 -4.37 -14.70
N TRP A 73 1.57 -5.05 -14.94
CA TRP A 73 2.23 -5.88 -13.93
C TRP A 73 2.89 -5.07 -12.81
N ALA A 74 3.35 -3.84 -13.10
CA ALA A 74 3.84 -2.91 -12.08
C ALA A 74 2.80 -2.67 -10.95
N VAL A 75 1.50 -2.76 -11.27
CA VAL A 75 0.40 -2.69 -10.30
C VAL A 75 -0.07 -4.09 -9.87
N GLY A 76 -0.17 -5.03 -10.82
CA GLY A 76 -0.68 -6.38 -10.58
C GLY A 76 0.07 -7.13 -9.47
N TRP A 77 1.38 -6.89 -9.34
CA TRP A 77 2.20 -7.54 -8.32
C TRP A 77 1.80 -7.23 -6.88
N TYR A 78 1.08 -6.15 -6.60
CA TYR A 78 0.55 -5.87 -5.26
C TYR A 78 -0.50 -6.89 -4.81
N PHE A 79 -1.15 -7.59 -5.75
CA PHE A 79 -2.26 -8.51 -5.47
C PHE A 79 -1.86 -9.98 -5.49
N VAL A 80 -0.63 -10.29 -5.91
CA VAL A 80 -0.14 -11.67 -5.95
C VAL A 80 0.51 -12.01 -4.61
N PRO A 81 -0.01 -13.00 -3.86
CA PRO A 81 0.57 -13.40 -2.58
C PRO A 81 2.05 -13.77 -2.72
N LEU A 82 2.85 -13.46 -1.70
CA LEU A 82 4.31 -13.65 -1.63
C LEU A 82 5.11 -12.73 -2.58
N ALA A 83 4.68 -12.61 -3.84
CA ALA A 83 5.30 -11.69 -4.79
C ALA A 83 5.11 -10.22 -4.37
N ASN A 84 3.98 -9.90 -3.73
CA ASN A 84 3.66 -8.58 -3.22
C ASN A 84 4.66 -8.03 -2.17
N PHE A 85 5.54 -8.86 -1.60
CA PHE A 85 6.59 -8.43 -0.69
C PHE A 85 7.84 -7.86 -1.40
N ILE A 86 8.04 -8.20 -2.68
CA ILE A 86 9.30 -7.93 -3.40
C ILE A 86 9.05 -7.23 -4.74
N MET A 87 8.11 -7.73 -5.52
CA MET A 87 7.92 -7.30 -6.90
C MET A 87 7.49 -5.83 -7.03
N PRO A 88 6.61 -5.28 -6.17
CA PRO A 88 6.28 -3.86 -6.26
C PRO A 88 7.47 -2.93 -5.97
N PHE A 89 8.34 -3.32 -5.05
CA PHE A 89 9.59 -2.60 -4.79
C PHE A 89 10.51 -2.60 -6.02
N ARG A 90 10.63 -3.74 -6.72
CA ARG A 90 11.42 -3.83 -7.96
C ARG A 90 10.85 -2.95 -9.06
N ALA A 91 9.53 -2.97 -9.27
CA ALA A 91 8.87 -2.11 -10.25
C ALA A 91 9.08 -0.62 -9.93
N MET A 92 8.93 -0.21 -8.67
CA MET A 92 9.20 1.18 -8.28
C MET A 92 10.67 1.58 -8.39
N LYS A 93 11.59 0.64 -8.13
CA LYS A 93 13.02 0.85 -8.32
C LYS A 93 13.35 1.06 -9.80
N GLU A 94 12.86 0.19 -10.68
CA GLU A 94 12.99 0.36 -12.14
C GLU A 94 12.43 1.72 -12.58
N LEU A 95 11.19 2.03 -12.17
CA LEU A 95 10.55 3.28 -12.51
C LEU A 95 11.41 4.48 -12.10
N TRP A 96 11.96 4.48 -10.89
CA TRP A 96 12.85 5.54 -10.43
C TRP A 96 14.11 5.65 -11.29
N THR A 97 14.80 4.53 -11.48
CA THR A 97 16.07 4.46 -12.21
C THR A 97 15.93 5.01 -13.63
N VAL A 98 14.93 4.53 -14.37
CA VAL A 98 14.71 4.96 -15.76
C VAL A 98 14.23 6.41 -15.82
N SER A 99 13.40 6.85 -14.87
CA SER A 99 12.92 8.25 -14.83
C SER A 99 14.02 9.28 -14.59
N HIS A 100 15.13 8.88 -13.96
CA HIS A 100 16.27 9.77 -13.66
C HIS A 100 17.48 9.49 -14.57
N GLY A 101 17.36 8.58 -15.54
CA GLY A 101 18.44 8.26 -16.46
C GLY A 101 19.64 7.57 -15.82
N GLU A 102 19.43 6.88 -14.69
CA GLU A 102 20.48 6.22 -13.93
C GLU A 102 20.78 4.82 -14.52
N HIS A 103 21.52 4.73 -15.62
CA HIS A 103 21.79 3.42 -16.25
C HIS A 103 22.55 2.41 -15.37
N ASP A 104 23.32 2.89 -14.38
CA ASP A 104 24.06 2.05 -13.44
C ASP A 104 23.24 1.64 -12.19
N GLY A 105 21.96 1.99 -12.14
CA GLY A 105 21.07 1.77 -10.99
C GLY A 105 21.15 2.85 -9.91
N ILE A 106 20.22 2.77 -8.97
CA ILE A 106 20.06 3.78 -7.90
C ILE A 106 21.21 3.75 -6.91
N LYS A 107 21.85 4.89 -6.69
CA LYS A 107 22.97 5.07 -5.75
C LYS A 107 22.60 6.01 -4.59
N GLY A 108 23.28 5.86 -3.46
CA GLY A 108 23.19 6.79 -2.33
C GLY A 108 21.80 6.96 -1.69
N ASP A 109 21.40 8.21 -1.49
CA ASP A 109 20.21 8.60 -0.71
C ASP A 109 18.88 8.16 -1.34
N ASP A 110 18.82 8.06 -2.66
CA ASP A 110 17.60 7.68 -3.40
C ASP A 110 17.26 6.20 -3.20
N SER A 111 18.28 5.34 -3.15
CA SER A 111 18.12 3.92 -2.84
C SER A 111 17.60 3.75 -1.41
N ALA A 112 18.12 4.57 -0.48
CA ALA A 112 17.65 4.59 0.89
C ALA A 112 16.22 5.12 1.03
N LEU A 113 15.78 6.09 0.20
CA LEU A 113 14.41 6.58 0.20
C LEU A 113 13.41 5.48 -0.16
N LEU A 114 13.64 4.77 -1.27
CA LEU A 114 12.78 3.66 -1.70
C LEU A 114 12.79 2.51 -0.69
N ALA A 115 13.97 2.15 -0.16
CA ALA A 115 14.08 1.09 0.84
C ALA A 115 13.35 1.43 2.15
N ARG A 116 13.45 2.69 2.63
CA ARG A 116 12.72 3.15 3.83
C ARG A 116 11.21 3.17 3.60
N TRP A 117 10.76 3.65 2.45
CA TRP A 117 9.34 3.63 2.08
C TRP A 117 8.78 2.21 2.12
N TRP A 118 9.47 1.29 1.46
CA TRP A 118 9.02 -0.10 1.35
C TRP A 118 9.10 -0.84 2.67
N GLY A 119 10.19 -0.67 3.43
CA GLY A 119 10.32 -1.26 4.76
C GLY A 119 9.24 -0.76 5.73
N ALA A 120 8.89 0.51 5.67
CA ALA A 120 7.78 1.07 6.45
C ALA A 120 6.42 0.51 6.00
N TRP A 121 6.21 0.33 4.69
CA TRP A 121 4.99 -0.29 4.17
C TRP A 121 4.84 -1.74 4.64
N LEU A 122 5.92 -2.53 4.54
CA LEU A 122 5.96 -3.91 5.02
C LEU A 122 5.72 -4.01 6.53
N PHE A 123 6.29 -3.11 7.32
CA PHE A 123 6.03 -3.05 8.75
C PHE A 123 4.54 -2.79 9.04
N GLY A 124 3.94 -1.82 8.36
CA GLY A 124 2.51 -1.53 8.47
C GLY A 124 1.62 -2.71 8.08
N TYR A 125 2.06 -3.53 7.12
CA TYR A 125 1.36 -4.74 6.70
C TYR A 125 1.51 -5.90 7.69
N ILE A 126 2.70 -6.09 8.27
CA ILE A 126 3.01 -7.24 9.14
C ILE A 126 2.59 -6.99 10.60
N ALA A 127 2.72 -5.75 11.10
CA ALA A 127 2.49 -5.44 12.52
C ALA A 127 1.09 -5.86 13.01
N PRO A 128 -0.02 -5.63 12.29
CA PRO A 128 -1.34 -6.11 12.71
C PRO A 128 -1.42 -7.64 12.80
N THR A 129 -0.77 -8.37 11.88
CA THR A 129 -0.75 -9.84 11.92
C THR A 129 -0.11 -10.39 13.21
N VAL A 130 0.80 -9.63 13.81
CA VAL A 130 1.43 -9.97 15.10
C VAL A 130 0.62 -9.42 16.28
N ALA A 131 0.07 -8.21 16.16
CA ALA A 131 -0.67 -7.53 17.22
C ALA A 131 -2.04 -8.17 17.50
N ASP A 132 -2.76 -8.61 16.48
CA ASP A 132 -4.14 -9.07 16.61
C ASP A 132 -4.30 -10.26 17.56
N PRO A 133 -3.46 -11.32 17.51
CA PRO A 133 -3.49 -12.38 18.52
C PRO A 133 -3.16 -11.91 19.94
N MET A 134 -2.37 -10.84 20.08
CA MET A 134 -2.02 -10.28 21.40
C MET A 134 -3.22 -9.54 22.02
N LEU A 135 -4.08 -8.93 21.20
CA LEU A 135 -5.27 -8.22 21.63
C LEU A 135 -6.36 -9.16 22.19
N THR A 136 -6.35 -10.43 21.77
CA THR A 136 -7.29 -11.46 22.26
C THR A 136 -6.71 -12.30 23.41
N SER A 137 -5.55 -11.92 23.94
CA SER A 137 -4.89 -12.64 25.03
C SER A 137 -5.53 -12.35 26.39
N ASP A 138 -5.56 -13.36 27.27
CA ASP A 138 -6.03 -13.22 28.66
C ASP A 138 -5.07 -12.35 29.53
N SER A 139 -3.85 -12.09 29.05
CA SER A 139 -2.87 -11.27 29.76
C SER A 139 -3.01 -9.79 29.41
N ASN A 140 -3.37 -8.97 30.40
CA ASN A 140 -3.43 -7.51 30.27
C ASN A 140 -2.14 -6.89 29.72
N GLY A 141 -0.96 -7.44 30.07
CA GLY A 141 0.32 -6.97 29.55
C GLY A 141 0.48 -7.24 28.05
N MET A 142 -0.02 -8.38 27.57
CA MET A 142 0.01 -8.76 26.16
C MET A 142 -0.96 -7.90 25.34
N VAL A 143 -2.15 -7.64 25.90
CA VAL A 143 -3.14 -6.74 25.29
C VAL A 143 -2.59 -5.32 25.15
N GLN A 144 -1.95 -4.77 26.19
CA GLN A 144 -1.31 -3.45 26.13
C GLN A 144 -0.19 -3.40 25.09
N ALA A 145 0.62 -4.46 25.00
CA ALA A 145 1.66 -4.57 23.98
C ALA A 145 1.06 -4.61 22.56
N GLY A 146 -0.04 -5.32 22.35
CA GLY A 146 -0.77 -5.35 21.08
C GLY A 146 -1.27 -3.96 20.66
N PHE A 147 -1.86 -3.20 21.59
CA PHE A 147 -2.28 -1.82 21.33
C PHE A 147 -1.09 -0.91 20.99
N ALA A 148 0.00 -1.01 21.74
CA ALA A 148 1.21 -0.22 21.47
C ALA A 148 1.81 -0.56 20.10
N LEU A 149 1.87 -1.85 19.73
CA LEU A 149 2.37 -2.29 18.43
C LEU A 149 1.50 -1.77 17.28
N ASN A 150 0.17 -1.83 17.41
CA ASN A 150 -0.74 -1.26 16.42
C ASN A 150 -0.61 0.27 16.30
N ALA A 151 -0.47 0.98 17.42
CA ALA A 151 -0.23 2.42 17.40
C ALA A 151 1.08 2.79 16.68
N ILE A 152 2.16 2.04 16.93
CA ILE A 152 3.43 2.19 16.21
C ILE A 152 3.23 1.88 14.71
N GLY A 153 2.52 0.79 14.39
CA GLY A 153 2.17 0.41 13.02
C GLY A 153 1.48 1.53 12.25
N LEU A 154 0.53 2.23 12.88
CA LEU A 154 -0.15 3.38 12.27
C LEU A 154 0.81 4.53 11.97
N VAL A 155 1.68 4.88 12.91
CA VAL A 155 2.68 5.94 12.71
C VAL A 155 3.64 5.57 11.57
N VAL A 156 4.14 4.34 11.55
CA VAL A 156 5.05 3.86 10.49
C VAL A 156 4.36 3.83 9.12
N THR A 157 3.08 3.46 9.07
CA THR A 157 2.28 3.50 7.83
C THR A 157 2.10 4.93 7.34
N ALA A 158 1.83 5.88 8.23
CA ALA A 158 1.74 7.30 7.87
C ALA A 158 3.08 7.84 7.34
N VAL A 159 4.21 7.45 7.95
CA VAL A 159 5.55 7.76 7.44
C VAL A 159 5.74 7.18 6.04
N SER A 160 5.38 5.91 5.81
CA SER A 160 5.42 5.29 4.48
C SER A 160 4.63 6.09 3.45
N ALA A 161 3.41 6.52 3.78
CA ALA A 161 2.59 7.35 2.89
C ALA A 161 3.28 8.68 2.53
N VAL A 162 3.92 9.36 3.50
CA VAL A 162 4.69 10.59 3.25
C VAL A 162 5.87 10.33 2.33
N LEU A 163 6.61 9.23 2.53
CA LEU A 163 7.74 8.86 1.67
C LEU A 163 7.26 8.55 0.24
N LEU A 164 6.13 7.85 0.10
CA LEU A 164 5.52 7.58 -1.20
C LEU A 164 5.13 8.88 -1.92
N ILE A 165 4.52 9.84 -1.22
CA ILE A 165 4.18 11.15 -1.80
C ILE A 165 5.44 11.87 -2.30
N ARG A 166 6.55 11.79 -1.56
CA ARG A 166 7.84 12.34 -2.01
C ARG A 166 8.33 11.63 -3.27
N ILE A 167 8.31 10.30 -3.30
CA ILE A 167 8.71 9.50 -4.47
C ILE A 167 7.88 9.88 -5.70
N ILE A 168 6.56 9.94 -5.55
CA ILE A 168 5.63 10.32 -6.61
C ILE A 168 5.97 11.71 -7.17
N ARG A 169 6.18 12.70 -6.29
CA ARG A 169 6.50 14.07 -6.70
C ARG A 169 7.83 14.16 -7.42
N THR A 170 8.85 13.47 -6.93
CA THR A 170 10.18 13.47 -7.55
C THR A 170 10.13 12.86 -8.95
N ILE A 171 9.54 11.67 -9.11
CA ILE A 171 9.40 11.02 -10.43
C ILE A 171 8.55 11.87 -11.38
N THR A 172 7.43 12.43 -10.89
CA THR A 172 6.56 13.27 -11.72
C THR A 172 7.29 14.53 -12.20
N SER A 173 8.08 15.18 -11.33
CA SER A 173 8.91 16.32 -11.71
C SER A 173 10.00 15.95 -12.72
N ALA A 174 10.60 14.75 -12.61
CA ALA A 174 11.59 14.28 -13.58
C ALA A 174 10.96 14.09 -14.98
N HIS A 175 9.73 13.57 -15.05
CA HIS A 175 8.98 13.44 -16.31
C HIS A 175 8.58 14.79 -16.91
N GLU A 176 8.20 15.77 -16.09
CA GLU A 176 7.78 17.11 -16.54
C GLU A 176 8.96 17.97 -17.02
N ASN A 177 10.11 17.90 -16.36
CA ASN A 177 11.28 18.73 -16.67
C ASN A 177 12.09 18.24 -17.89
N GLY A 178 11.63 17.20 -18.60
CA GLY A 178 12.25 16.73 -19.84
C GLY A 178 13.58 15.98 -19.66
N ALA A 179 13.92 15.53 -18.44
CA ALA A 179 15.12 14.71 -18.21
C ALA A 179 15.12 13.44 -19.08
N MET A 180 13.94 12.85 -19.34
CA MET A 180 13.76 11.76 -20.31
C MET A 180 14.01 12.17 -21.76
N ASN A 181 13.54 13.34 -22.18
CA ASN A 181 13.61 13.76 -23.58
C ASN A 181 15.05 14.03 -24.00
N ALA A 182 15.91 14.49 -23.10
CA ALA A 182 17.32 14.72 -23.41
C ALA A 182 18.09 13.43 -23.73
N GLN A 183 17.68 12.27 -23.19
CA GLN A 183 18.40 10.99 -23.33
C GLN A 183 17.95 10.14 -24.51
N VAL A 184 16.74 10.33 -25.04
CA VAL A 184 16.25 9.60 -26.22
C VAL A 184 16.90 10.10 -27.53
N PHE A 185 17.55 11.28 -27.50
CA PHE A 185 18.20 11.90 -28.66
C PHE A 185 19.74 11.81 -28.64
N GLU A 186 20.35 11.13 -27.67
CA GLU A 186 21.78 10.75 -27.68
C GLU A 186 21.96 9.30 -28.15
#